data_AF-A0A955WZT5-F1
#
_entry.id   AF-A0A955WZT5-F1
#
_cell.length_a   1.000
_cell.length_b   1.000
_cell.length_c   1.000
_cell.angle_alpha   90.00
_cell.angle_beta   90.00
_cell.angle_gamma   90.00
#
_symmetry.space_group_name_H-M   'P 1'
#
loop_
_entity.id
_entity.type
_entity.pdbx_description
1 polymer ?
#
loop_
_entity_poly.entity_id
_entity_poly.type
_entity_poly.pdbx_seq_one_letter_code
_entity_poly.pdbx_strand_id
1 'polypeptide(L)'
;MAGAVWLGWALALVGVLAACDDGPAPGAVDAQRTMDGAVDAAPDAQPDLAVDAAPDQAVDASVDMAPDADTGCRSDDACLDNQYCADGICRLGCRLDPDNCIAGQICTDAHRCEPACVADAECETGLPGVCARGQTTCAMPTGPAACAPVTLPGGDEACDGQDDDCDGRTDEAFAELGTPCDVGAGVCAGQGTWACAEDGVGVACAAEPRPPADELCNGLDDDCDGQTDEAFAELGAPCEAGVGLCRREGAQVCREGGEGTRCGAPPGEPLDEQWNGVEDDCDGRVDEAPAGGAPA
;
A
#
# COMPACT_ATOMS: atom_id res chain seq x y z
N MET A 1 16.39 -8.51 54.37
CA MET A 1 17.47 -7.98 53.52
C MET A 1 16.81 -7.34 52.31
N ALA A 2 17.31 -6.17 51.92
CA ALA A 2 16.80 -5.15 50.97
C ALA A 2 15.90 -5.65 49.81
N GLY A 3 14.83 -4.98 49.34
CA GLY A 3 14.45 -3.56 49.44
C GLY A 3 14.99 -2.75 48.25
N ALA A 4 14.21 -2.54 47.19
CA ALA A 4 14.43 -1.48 46.20
C ALA A 4 13.15 -1.19 45.40
N VAL A 5 12.47 -0.10 45.79
CA VAL A 5 11.42 0.59 45.05
C VAL A 5 12.12 1.62 44.15
N TRP A 6 11.81 1.62 42.85
CA TRP A 6 12.24 2.68 41.93
C TRP A 6 11.02 3.51 41.52
N LEU A 7 10.90 4.69 42.15
CA LEU A 7 10.07 5.80 41.70
C LEU A 7 10.88 6.61 40.67
N GLY A 8 10.51 6.53 39.40
CA GLY A 8 11.03 7.38 38.33
C GLY A 8 10.07 8.54 38.07
N TRP A 9 10.48 9.75 38.47
CA TRP A 9 9.83 11.00 38.12
C TRP A 9 10.25 11.42 36.71
N ALA A 10 9.31 11.73 35.82
CA ALA A 10 9.56 12.45 34.59
C ALA A 10 8.77 13.76 34.59
N LEU A 11 9.47 14.85 34.90
CA LEU A 11 9.06 16.24 34.67
C LEU A 11 9.77 16.73 33.41
N ALA A 12 9.01 17.26 32.44
CA ALA A 12 9.38 18.15 31.32
C ALA A 12 8.45 17.83 30.14
N LEU A 13 7.93 18.73 29.31
CA LEU A 13 8.18 20.15 29.08
C LEU A 13 6.96 20.67 28.32
N VAL A 14 6.43 21.82 28.71
CA VAL A 14 5.43 22.58 27.93
C VAL A 14 6.16 23.15 26.71
N GLY A 15 5.91 22.56 25.54
CA GLY A 15 6.36 23.06 24.24
C GLY A 15 5.29 23.97 23.64
N VAL A 16 5.62 25.25 23.54
CA VAL A 16 4.85 26.28 22.85
C VAL A 16 4.79 25.96 21.35
N LEU A 17 3.59 25.71 20.81
CA LEU A 17 3.35 25.73 19.36
C LEU A 17 3.47 27.18 18.87
N ALA A 18 4.56 27.47 18.15
CA ALA A 18 4.66 28.63 17.30
C ALA A 18 3.98 28.32 15.97
N ALA A 19 2.90 29.04 15.68
CA ALA A 19 2.28 29.08 14.37
C ALA A 19 3.18 29.85 13.40
N CYS A 20 3.51 29.23 12.26
CA CYS A 20 3.90 29.94 11.05
C CYS A 20 2.83 29.65 10.01
N ASP A 21 1.92 30.60 9.86
CA ASP A 21 0.84 30.63 8.87
C ASP A 21 1.38 31.17 7.54
N ASP A 22 0.84 30.58 6.47
CA ASP A 22 1.30 30.57 5.08
C ASP A 22 1.37 31.96 4.37
N GLY A 23 2.43 32.14 3.59
CA GLY A 23 2.54 33.21 2.60
C GLY A 23 1.87 32.85 1.27
N PRO A 24 1.32 33.82 0.51
CA PRO A 24 0.45 33.56 -0.63
C PRO A 24 1.18 33.18 -1.93
N ALA A 25 0.55 32.28 -2.69
CA ALA A 25 0.97 31.76 -3.98
C ALA A 25 1.06 32.83 -5.11
N PRO A 26 1.94 32.65 -6.11
CA PRO A 26 1.99 33.51 -7.28
C PRO A 26 0.98 33.11 -8.37
N GLY A 27 0.13 34.08 -8.72
CA GLY A 27 -0.19 34.53 -10.08
C GLY A 27 -0.52 33.51 -11.17
N ALA A 28 -1.82 33.33 -11.41
CA ALA A 28 -2.35 32.87 -12.69
C ALA A 28 -2.06 33.90 -13.79
N VAL A 29 -1.38 33.49 -14.87
CA VAL A 29 -1.31 34.24 -16.13
C VAL A 29 -2.32 33.66 -17.11
N ASP A 30 -3.27 34.50 -17.49
CA ASP A 30 -4.36 34.21 -18.39
C ASP A 30 -3.85 34.11 -19.84
N ALA A 31 -4.16 32.98 -20.48
CA ALA A 31 -3.79 32.66 -21.84
C ALA A 31 -5.00 32.83 -22.76
N GLN A 32 -5.17 34.01 -23.34
CA GLN A 32 -6.13 34.23 -24.43
C GLN A 32 -5.56 35.12 -25.52
N ARG A 33 -5.05 34.49 -26.58
CA ARG A 33 -5.00 35.10 -27.92
C ARG A 33 -5.22 34.01 -28.98
N THR A 34 -6.49 33.78 -29.29
CA THR A 34 -6.91 33.06 -30.48
C THR A 34 -6.83 33.97 -31.70
N MET A 35 -6.34 33.39 -32.78
CA MET A 35 -6.23 33.94 -34.13
C MET A 35 -7.58 33.87 -34.85
N ASP A 36 -7.93 34.91 -35.61
CA ASP A 36 -8.75 34.90 -36.83
C ASP A 36 -8.43 36.25 -37.51
N GLY A 37 -7.86 36.38 -38.71
CA GLY A 37 -8.12 35.65 -39.95
C GLY A 37 -8.89 36.58 -40.90
N ALA A 38 -8.22 37.26 -41.83
CA ALA A 38 -8.83 37.74 -43.08
C ALA A 38 -7.79 38.30 -44.06
N VAL A 39 -7.77 37.68 -45.22
CA VAL A 39 -7.14 38.03 -46.49
C VAL A 39 -7.84 39.23 -47.14
N ASP A 40 -7.11 40.05 -47.92
CA ASP A 40 -7.36 40.31 -49.35
C ASP A 40 -6.73 41.62 -49.88
N ALA A 41 -6.22 41.49 -51.11
CA ALA A 41 -6.14 42.48 -52.18
C ALA A 41 -5.11 43.63 -52.10
N ALA A 42 -4.05 43.45 -52.89
CA ALA A 42 -3.40 44.53 -53.66
C ALA A 42 -4.39 45.10 -54.73
N PRO A 43 -4.17 46.29 -55.34
CA PRO A 43 -3.04 46.47 -56.26
C PRO A 43 -2.49 47.91 -56.45
N ASP A 44 -1.44 47.98 -57.28
CA ASP A 44 -0.99 49.09 -58.14
C ASP A 44 -0.39 50.38 -57.53
N ALA A 45 0.93 50.54 -57.70
CA ALA A 45 1.51 51.60 -58.56
C ALA A 45 3.06 51.51 -58.59
N GLN A 46 3.62 51.22 -59.77
CA GLN A 46 5.00 51.55 -60.17
C GLN A 46 5.03 52.99 -60.77
N PRO A 47 6.14 53.51 -61.37
CA PRO A 47 7.59 53.22 -61.27
C PRO A 47 8.42 54.53 -61.10
N ASP A 48 9.75 54.43 -61.29
CA ASP A 48 10.74 55.43 -61.76
C ASP A 48 11.94 55.56 -60.80
N LEU A 49 13.22 55.49 -61.17
CA LEU A 49 13.92 55.63 -62.44
C LEU A 49 15.35 55.02 -62.31
N ALA A 50 15.87 54.54 -63.43
CA ALA A 50 17.20 53.97 -63.63
C ALA A 50 18.35 54.99 -63.57
N VAL A 51 19.56 54.53 -63.22
CA VAL A 51 20.84 55.06 -63.74
C VAL A 51 21.86 53.92 -63.89
N ASP A 52 22.08 53.60 -65.16
CA ASP A 52 23.33 53.35 -65.88
C ASP A 52 24.37 52.28 -65.46
N ALA A 53 24.55 51.37 -66.41
CA ALA A 53 25.66 50.45 -66.59
C ALA A 53 26.88 51.12 -67.23
N ALA A 54 28.09 50.66 -66.85
CA ALA A 54 29.27 50.54 -67.73
C ALA A 54 30.39 49.73 -67.02
N PRO A 55 31.39 49.19 -67.74
CA PRO A 55 31.69 47.76 -67.70
C PRO A 55 33.17 47.39 -67.40
N ASP A 56 33.42 46.09 -67.38
CA ASP A 56 34.68 45.37 -67.70
C ASP A 56 36.00 45.83 -67.07
N GLN A 57 36.53 45.02 -66.15
CA GLN A 57 37.95 44.62 -66.16
C GLN A 57 38.10 43.23 -65.52
N ALA A 58 38.42 42.24 -66.35
CA ALA A 58 38.95 40.94 -65.94
C ALA A 58 40.50 40.99 -65.96
N VAL A 59 41.13 40.71 -64.82
CA VAL A 59 42.50 40.20 -64.58
C VAL A 59 42.48 39.75 -63.10
N ASP A 60 43.02 38.64 -62.61
CA ASP A 60 44.17 37.82 -62.96
C ASP A 60 43.99 36.42 -62.31
N ALA A 61 44.80 35.49 -62.76
CA ALA A 61 44.69 34.05 -62.63
C ALA A 61 44.94 33.46 -61.22
N SER A 62 44.27 32.32 -61.00
CA SER A 62 44.77 31.14 -60.29
C SER A 62 45.33 31.34 -58.88
N VAL A 63 44.45 31.32 -57.88
CA VAL A 63 44.58 30.45 -56.70
C VAL A 63 43.16 30.11 -56.21
N ASP A 64 42.91 28.80 -56.12
CA ASP A 64 41.78 28.10 -55.50
C ASP A 64 40.39 28.17 -56.18
N MET A 65 40.00 26.99 -56.66
CA MET A 65 38.76 26.66 -57.34
C MET A 65 37.52 27.17 -56.59
N ALA A 66 36.71 27.98 -57.26
CA ALA A 66 35.28 28.00 -56.98
C ALA A 66 34.74 26.58 -57.24
N PRO A 67 34.09 25.90 -56.28
CA PRO A 67 33.55 24.58 -56.55
C PRO A 67 32.39 24.72 -57.54
N ASP A 68 32.50 23.97 -58.64
CA ASP A 68 31.41 23.75 -59.59
C ASP A 68 30.12 23.42 -58.84
N ALA A 69 29.04 24.12 -59.21
CA ALA A 69 27.69 23.94 -58.67
C ALA A 69 27.06 22.58 -59.05
N ASP A 70 27.86 21.51 -59.25
CA ASP A 70 27.36 20.21 -59.65
C ASP A 70 28.23 18.98 -59.28
N THR A 71 29.26 19.07 -58.41
CA THR A 71 30.08 17.85 -58.12
C THR A 71 30.57 17.68 -56.69
N GLY A 72 29.68 17.88 -55.72
CA GLY A 72 29.88 17.31 -54.40
C GLY A 72 31.10 17.80 -53.62
N CYS A 73 31.35 17.17 -52.48
CA CYS A 73 32.43 17.54 -51.57
C CYS A 73 33.45 16.40 -51.42
N ARG A 74 34.71 16.74 -51.13
CA ARG A 74 35.78 15.75 -50.83
C ARG A 74 36.30 15.86 -49.39
N SER A 75 36.00 16.95 -48.72
CA SER A 75 36.33 17.24 -47.32
C SER A 75 35.36 18.27 -46.77
N ASP A 76 35.32 18.42 -45.44
CA ASP A 76 34.42 19.37 -44.76
C ASP A 76 34.76 20.83 -45.08
N ASP A 77 35.99 21.14 -45.50
CA ASP A 77 36.42 22.48 -45.95
C ASP A 77 35.85 22.86 -47.33
N ALA A 78 35.39 21.88 -48.11
CA ALA A 78 34.80 22.11 -49.42
C ALA A 78 33.32 22.52 -49.34
N CYS A 79 32.75 22.52 -48.13
CA CYS A 79 31.36 22.89 -47.88
C CYS A 79 31.26 24.30 -47.29
N LEU A 80 30.08 24.91 -47.42
CA LEU A 80 29.81 26.23 -46.85
C LEU A 80 29.83 26.18 -45.31
N ASP A 81 29.83 27.36 -44.70
CA ASP A 81 29.75 27.52 -43.25
C ASP A 81 28.62 26.66 -42.64
N ASN A 82 28.92 26.02 -41.51
CA ASN A 82 28.04 25.07 -40.84
C ASN A 82 27.54 23.91 -41.72
N GLN A 83 28.36 23.44 -42.65
CA GLN A 83 28.12 22.20 -43.39
C GLN A 83 29.31 21.24 -43.23
N TYR A 84 29.06 19.96 -43.46
CA TYR A 84 30.07 18.92 -43.49
C TYR A 84 29.88 18.03 -44.72
N CYS A 85 30.94 17.34 -45.13
CA CYS A 85 30.91 16.49 -46.29
C CYS A 85 30.49 15.06 -45.93
N ALA A 86 29.38 14.58 -46.50
CA ALA A 86 28.91 13.21 -46.37
C ALA A 86 28.50 12.63 -47.71
N ASP A 87 29.08 11.49 -48.08
CA ASP A 87 28.77 10.79 -49.34
C ASP A 87 28.94 11.66 -50.58
N GLY A 88 29.91 12.59 -50.53
CA GLY A 88 30.14 13.56 -51.59
C GLY A 88 29.08 14.65 -51.67
N ILE A 89 28.24 14.86 -50.65
CA ILE A 89 27.24 15.92 -50.60
C ILE A 89 27.44 16.73 -49.32
N CYS A 90 27.42 18.06 -49.43
CA CYS A 90 27.44 18.92 -48.26
C CYS A 90 26.10 18.83 -47.52
N ARG A 91 26.13 18.40 -46.26
CA ARG A 91 24.98 18.33 -45.36
C ARG A 91 25.13 19.36 -44.24
N LEU A 92 24.00 19.77 -43.67
CA LEU A 92 23.98 20.70 -42.53
C LEU A 92 24.74 20.11 -41.33
N GLY A 93 25.69 20.86 -40.78
CA GLY A 93 26.48 20.55 -39.60
C GLY A 93 26.55 21.75 -38.66
N CYS A 94 27.56 21.79 -37.79
CA CYS A 94 27.63 22.76 -36.68
C CYS A 94 29.06 23.29 -36.45
N ARG A 95 29.83 23.40 -37.54
CA ARG A 95 31.27 23.67 -37.50
C ARG A 95 31.67 25.04 -36.93
N LEU A 96 30.86 26.07 -37.15
CA LEU A 96 31.14 27.44 -36.70
C LEU A 96 30.11 27.93 -35.70
N ASP A 97 28.91 27.37 -35.75
CA ASP A 97 27.82 27.65 -34.84
C ASP A 97 27.33 26.32 -34.22
N PRO A 98 27.64 26.05 -32.94
CA PRO A 98 27.17 24.86 -32.24
C PRO A 98 25.64 24.82 -32.07
N ASP A 99 24.95 25.96 -32.18
CA ASP A 99 23.49 26.08 -32.09
C ASP A 99 22.80 25.84 -33.45
N ASN A 100 23.55 25.54 -34.52
CA ASN A 100 22.98 25.26 -35.84
C ASN A 100 22.30 23.89 -35.94
N CYS A 101 22.34 23.08 -34.89
CA CYS A 101 21.61 21.82 -34.80
C CYS A 101 20.15 22.06 -34.41
N ILE A 102 19.24 21.25 -34.95
CA ILE A 102 17.81 21.33 -34.60
C ILE A 102 17.56 20.86 -33.16
N ALA A 103 16.41 21.23 -32.58
CA ALA A 103 16.03 20.81 -31.24
C ALA A 103 16.10 19.28 -31.07
N GLY A 104 16.76 18.83 -29.99
CA GLY A 104 17.01 17.41 -29.72
C GLY A 104 18.28 16.83 -30.35
N GLN A 105 19.11 17.66 -30.99
CA GLN A 105 20.43 17.30 -31.48
C GLN A 105 21.52 18.10 -30.79
N ILE A 106 22.73 17.56 -30.77
CA ILE A 106 23.93 18.26 -30.31
C ILE A 106 25.02 18.24 -31.37
N CYS A 107 25.87 19.26 -31.32
CA CYS A 107 27.08 19.31 -32.11
C CYS A 107 28.15 18.39 -31.52
N THR A 108 28.64 17.44 -32.32
CA THR A 108 29.76 16.56 -31.95
C THR A 108 31.11 17.22 -32.23
N ASP A 109 32.19 16.66 -31.67
CA ASP A 109 33.57 17.06 -31.99
C ASP A 109 33.93 16.88 -33.49
N ALA A 110 33.14 16.07 -34.21
CA ALA A 110 33.23 15.91 -35.66
C ALA A 110 32.46 17.00 -36.45
N HIS A 111 31.93 18.02 -35.75
CA HIS A 111 31.08 19.09 -36.29
C HIS A 111 29.79 18.60 -36.97
N ARG A 112 29.27 17.46 -36.51
CA ARG A 112 28.03 16.85 -37.00
C ARG A 112 26.92 17.02 -35.96
N CYS A 113 25.70 17.27 -36.44
CA CYS A 113 24.51 17.23 -35.60
C CYS A 113 24.05 15.78 -35.44
N GLU A 114 24.17 15.24 -34.24
CA GLU A 114 23.69 13.91 -33.89
C GLU A 114 22.57 14.01 -32.84
N PRO A 115 21.65 13.02 -32.77
CA PRO A 115 20.65 12.96 -31.71
C PRO A 115 21.32 13.06 -30.34
N ALA A 116 20.85 14.01 -29.53
CA ALA A 116 21.26 14.12 -28.15
C ALA A 116 20.76 12.89 -27.39
N CYS A 117 21.59 12.35 -26.50
CA CYS A 117 21.07 11.42 -25.51
C CYS A 117 20.12 12.17 -24.58
N VAL A 118 18.93 11.61 -24.36
CA VAL A 118 17.95 12.15 -23.41
C VAL A 118 18.14 11.40 -22.10
N ALA A 119 18.69 12.07 -21.09
CA ALA A 119 18.77 11.54 -19.73
C ALA A 119 17.42 11.69 -19.02
N ASP A 120 17.21 10.88 -17.99
CA ASP A 120 16.05 10.92 -17.08
C ASP A 120 14.69 10.65 -17.78
N ALA A 121 14.70 10.12 -19.01
CA ALA A 121 13.51 9.67 -19.69
C ALA A 121 13.09 8.29 -19.15
N GLU A 122 11.79 8.09 -18.97
CA GLU A 122 11.24 6.80 -18.55
C GLU A 122 11.55 5.71 -19.58
N CYS A 123 11.99 4.55 -19.09
CA CYS A 123 12.29 3.39 -19.91
C CYS A 123 11.95 2.08 -19.18
N GLU A 124 11.82 0.99 -19.94
CA GLU A 124 11.58 -0.35 -19.39
C GLU A 124 12.89 -1.12 -19.31
N THR A 125 13.26 -1.57 -18.12
CA THR A 125 14.53 -2.28 -17.85
C THR A 125 14.45 -3.76 -18.19
N GLY A 126 13.23 -4.31 -18.26
CA GLY A 126 12.98 -5.74 -18.40
C GLY A 126 13.15 -6.55 -17.11
N LEU A 127 13.41 -5.89 -15.99
CA LEU A 127 13.38 -6.51 -14.65
C LEU A 127 11.93 -6.69 -14.18
N PRO A 128 11.65 -7.63 -13.27
CA PRO A 128 10.32 -7.80 -12.69
C PRO A 128 10.00 -6.68 -11.69
N GLY A 129 8.75 -6.67 -11.24
CA GLY A 129 8.30 -5.82 -10.15
C GLY A 129 8.46 -4.33 -10.38
N VAL A 130 8.74 -3.61 -9.29
CA VAL A 130 8.94 -2.16 -9.31
C VAL A 130 10.20 -1.75 -10.08
N CYS A 131 11.16 -2.68 -10.26
CA CYS A 131 12.38 -2.46 -11.04
C CYS A 131 12.16 -2.39 -12.54
N ALA A 132 10.97 -2.78 -13.05
CA ALA A 132 10.65 -2.67 -14.48
C ALA A 132 10.80 -1.22 -14.97
N ARG A 133 10.46 -0.24 -14.12
CA ARG A 133 10.63 1.18 -14.42
C ARG A 133 12.08 1.62 -14.22
N GLY A 134 12.64 2.21 -15.26
CA GLY A 134 13.96 2.80 -15.25
C GLY A 134 13.99 4.22 -15.78
N GLN A 135 15.16 4.82 -15.67
CA GLN A 135 15.52 6.08 -16.28
C GLN A 135 16.70 5.90 -17.21
N THR A 136 16.68 6.63 -18.31
CA THR A 136 17.79 6.67 -19.26
C THR A 136 19.00 7.39 -18.65
N THR A 137 20.15 6.74 -18.75
CA THR A 137 21.45 7.31 -18.35
C THR A 137 22.34 7.46 -19.58
N CYS A 138 22.98 8.61 -19.69
CA CYS A 138 23.84 8.97 -20.79
C CYS A 138 25.30 8.83 -20.37
N ALA A 139 26.02 7.85 -20.94
CA ALA A 139 27.46 7.71 -20.72
C ALA A 139 28.26 8.84 -21.39
N MET A 140 27.73 9.37 -22.49
CA MET A 140 28.28 10.47 -23.29
C MET A 140 27.09 11.32 -23.80
N PRO A 141 27.32 12.59 -24.19
CA PRO A 141 26.25 13.46 -24.68
C PRO A 141 25.64 12.97 -26.01
N THR A 142 26.36 12.14 -26.77
CA THR A 142 25.84 11.34 -27.90
C THR A 142 25.93 9.84 -27.61
N GLY A 143 25.00 9.05 -28.14
CA GLY A 143 25.05 7.59 -28.10
C GLY A 143 23.78 6.93 -27.53
N PRO A 144 23.77 5.58 -27.45
CA PRO A 144 22.63 4.85 -26.91
C PRO A 144 22.50 5.13 -25.42
N ALA A 145 21.30 5.52 -24.99
CA ALA A 145 20.99 5.64 -23.58
C ALA A 145 20.89 4.24 -22.95
N ALA A 146 21.52 4.05 -21.79
CA ALA A 146 21.32 2.85 -20.99
C ALA A 146 20.10 3.04 -20.08
N CYS A 147 19.19 2.07 -20.03
CA CYS A 147 18.10 2.09 -19.07
C CYS A 147 18.60 1.54 -17.73
N ALA A 148 18.62 2.39 -16.70
CA ALA A 148 18.96 1.98 -15.34
C ALA A 148 17.68 1.95 -14.49
N PRO A 149 17.46 0.90 -13.67
CA PRO A 149 16.25 0.84 -12.84
C PRO A 149 16.28 1.93 -11.77
N VAL A 150 15.10 2.45 -11.41
CA VAL A 150 14.96 3.44 -10.33
C VAL A 150 15.11 2.77 -8.96
N THR A 151 14.67 1.52 -8.84
CA THR A 151 14.85 0.64 -7.67
C THR A 151 15.89 -0.43 -7.98
N LEU A 152 16.78 -0.75 -7.04
CA LEU A 152 17.79 -1.77 -7.25
C LEU A 152 17.28 -3.15 -6.80
N PRO A 153 17.55 -4.23 -7.57
CA PRO A 153 17.21 -5.58 -7.14
C PRO A 153 17.92 -6.00 -5.85
N GLY A 154 17.28 -6.87 -5.07
CA GLY A 154 17.77 -7.37 -3.79
C GLY A 154 17.57 -6.39 -2.63
N GLY A 155 16.55 -5.53 -2.71
CA GLY A 155 16.07 -4.70 -1.60
C GLY A 155 15.38 -5.52 -0.50
N ASP A 156 14.82 -4.81 0.49
CA ASP A 156 13.90 -5.43 1.45
C ASP A 156 12.48 -5.42 0.85
N GLU A 157 11.77 -6.54 0.97
CA GLU A 157 10.36 -6.66 0.59
C GLU A 157 9.44 -5.93 1.58
N ALA A 158 8.51 -5.11 1.08
CA ALA A 158 7.36 -4.68 1.84
C ALA A 158 6.16 -5.60 1.55
N CYS A 159 5.20 -5.67 2.47
CA CYS A 159 3.92 -6.34 2.23
C CYS A 159 2.97 -5.30 1.64
N ASP A 160 3.08 -5.04 0.36
CA ASP A 160 2.26 -4.02 -0.32
C ASP A 160 1.65 -4.50 -1.65
N GLY A 161 1.85 -5.78 -1.99
CA GLY A 161 1.36 -6.37 -3.23
C GLY A 161 2.26 -6.08 -4.43
N GLN A 162 3.47 -5.57 -4.21
CA GLN A 162 4.50 -5.38 -5.24
C GLN A 162 5.71 -6.28 -4.97
N ASP A 163 6.56 -6.36 -5.98
CA ASP A 163 7.84 -7.08 -5.97
C ASP A 163 8.92 -5.99 -5.85
N ASP A 164 9.35 -5.70 -4.62
CA ASP A 164 10.24 -4.60 -4.24
C ASP A 164 11.71 -5.00 -4.35
N ASP A 165 12.02 -6.27 -4.13
CA ASP A 165 13.35 -6.86 -4.28
C ASP A 165 13.63 -7.35 -5.71
N CYS A 166 12.60 -7.39 -6.56
CA CYS A 166 12.68 -7.69 -7.97
C CYS A 166 13.20 -9.11 -8.26
N ASP A 167 12.83 -10.08 -7.42
CA ASP A 167 13.13 -11.51 -7.62
C ASP A 167 12.09 -12.23 -8.50
N GLY A 168 10.98 -11.56 -8.82
CA GLY A 168 9.87 -12.08 -9.63
C GLY A 168 8.75 -12.73 -8.82
N ARG A 169 8.75 -12.59 -7.51
CA ARG A 169 7.67 -12.96 -6.58
C ARG A 169 7.18 -11.70 -5.87
N THR A 170 6.06 -11.82 -5.19
CA THR A 170 5.37 -10.68 -4.58
C THR A 170 5.12 -11.03 -3.13
N ASP A 171 5.56 -10.16 -2.22
CA ASP A 171 5.41 -10.29 -0.77
C ASP A 171 5.92 -11.66 -0.24
N GLU A 172 6.91 -12.29 -0.88
CA GLU A 172 7.35 -13.65 -0.55
C GLU A 172 8.17 -13.76 0.74
N ALA A 173 8.63 -12.62 1.27
CA ALA A 173 9.20 -12.53 2.60
C ALA A 173 8.17 -12.84 3.72
N PHE A 174 6.87 -12.79 3.42
CA PHE A 174 5.77 -12.94 4.38
C PHE A 174 5.15 -14.34 4.31
N ALA A 175 5.81 -15.32 4.93
CA ALA A 175 5.42 -16.75 4.83
C ALA A 175 3.99 -17.08 5.27
N GLU A 176 3.39 -16.26 6.14
CA GLU A 176 2.03 -16.46 6.65
C GLU A 176 0.95 -15.87 5.72
N LEU A 177 1.32 -15.00 4.77
CA LEU A 177 0.38 -14.30 3.89
C LEU A 177 -0.55 -15.29 3.16
N GLY A 178 -1.86 -15.04 3.24
CA GLY A 178 -2.89 -15.89 2.63
C GLY A 178 -3.19 -17.20 3.38
N THR A 179 -2.47 -17.51 4.46
CA THR A 179 -2.79 -18.67 5.31
C THR A 179 -3.92 -18.35 6.30
N PRO A 180 -4.70 -19.35 6.75
CA PRO A 180 -5.80 -19.11 7.70
C PRO A 180 -5.28 -18.67 9.06
N CYS A 181 -6.06 -17.81 9.72
CA CYS A 181 -5.78 -17.30 11.06
C CYS A 181 -7.08 -17.12 11.85
N ASP A 182 -6.96 -17.10 13.18
CA ASP A 182 -8.07 -16.87 14.08
C ASP A 182 -7.72 -15.73 15.06
N VAL A 183 -8.70 -14.88 15.39
CA VAL A 183 -8.58 -13.79 16.37
C VAL A 183 -9.64 -13.98 17.45
N GLY A 184 -9.25 -13.84 18.72
CA GLY A 184 -10.10 -14.13 19.87
C GLY A 184 -9.88 -15.55 20.40
N ALA A 185 -10.64 -15.93 21.42
CA ALA A 185 -10.53 -17.23 22.08
C ALA A 185 -11.88 -17.97 22.09
N GLY A 186 -11.84 -19.29 22.21
CA GLY A 186 -13.02 -20.12 22.43
C GLY A 186 -14.14 -19.89 21.40
N VAL A 187 -15.37 -19.72 21.89
CA VAL A 187 -16.56 -19.45 21.07
C VAL A 187 -16.60 -18.03 20.52
N CYS A 188 -15.63 -17.19 20.86
CA CYS A 188 -15.49 -15.83 20.34
C CYS A 188 -14.43 -15.73 19.24
N ALA A 189 -13.71 -16.83 18.96
CA ALA A 189 -12.73 -16.86 17.89
C ALA A 189 -13.41 -16.57 16.53
N GLY A 190 -12.98 -15.52 15.87
CA GLY A 190 -13.31 -15.19 14.49
C GLY A 190 -12.22 -15.70 13.56
N GLN A 191 -12.62 -16.20 12.39
CA GLN A 191 -11.68 -16.80 11.42
C GLN A 191 -11.46 -15.86 10.24
N GLY A 192 -10.25 -15.84 9.72
CA GLY A 192 -9.91 -15.11 8.51
C GLY A 192 -8.62 -15.62 7.89
N THR A 193 -7.93 -14.72 7.19
CA THR A 193 -6.66 -15.00 6.53
C THR A 193 -5.65 -13.91 6.84
N TRP A 194 -4.38 -14.27 6.97
CA TRP A 194 -3.32 -13.28 7.07
C TRP A 194 -3.28 -12.45 5.78
N ALA A 195 -3.29 -11.13 5.96
CA ALA A 195 -3.18 -10.13 4.91
C ALA A 195 -2.08 -9.15 5.28
N CYS A 196 -1.61 -8.33 4.32
CA CYS A 196 -0.68 -7.26 4.65
C CYS A 196 -1.27 -6.31 5.68
N ALA A 197 -0.46 -5.98 6.69
CA ALA A 197 -0.80 -4.94 7.65
C ALA A 197 -0.85 -3.58 6.95
N GLU A 198 -1.61 -2.64 7.52
CA GLU A 198 -1.77 -1.30 6.92
C GLU A 198 -0.44 -0.52 6.82
N ASP A 199 0.56 -0.87 7.62
CA ASP A 199 1.89 -0.25 7.59
C ASP A 199 2.83 -0.85 6.53
N GLY A 200 2.43 -1.96 5.88
CA GLY A 200 3.23 -2.67 4.88
C GLY A 200 4.50 -3.34 5.42
N VAL A 201 4.72 -3.38 6.74
CA VAL A 201 5.94 -3.95 7.34
C VAL A 201 5.76 -5.42 7.70
N GLY A 202 4.52 -5.90 7.74
CA GLY A 202 4.20 -7.26 8.15
C GLY A 202 2.82 -7.70 7.71
N VAL A 203 2.36 -8.79 8.32
CA VAL A 203 1.02 -9.32 8.12
C VAL A 203 0.17 -9.17 9.37
N ALA A 204 -1.13 -8.99 9.18
CA ALA A 204 -2.15 -8.98 10.21
C ALA A 204 -3.27 -9.95 9.83
N CYS A 205 -3.87 -10.59 10.83
CA CYS A 205 -5.02 -11.46 10.58
C CYS A 205 -6.22 -10.59 10.18
N ALA A 206 -6.72 -10.76 8.96
CA ALA A 206 -7.91 -10.08 8.47
C ALA A 206 -9.17 -10.76 9.01
N ALA A 207 -9.37 -10.70 10.32
CA ALA A 207 -10.53 -11.20 11.03
C ALA A 207 -10.84 -10.30 12.23
N GLU A 208 -12.11 -10.26 12.61
CA GLU A 208 -12.55 -9.66 13.86
C GLU A 208 -13.05 -10.78 14.79
N PRO A 209 -12.81 -10.69 16.11
CA PRO A 209 -13.47 -11.57 17.07
C PRO A 209 -14.98 -11.57 16.88
N ARG A 210 -15.61 -12.71 17.11
CA ARG A 210 -17.08 -12.76 17.20
C ARG A 210 -17.53 -11.91 18.40
N PRO A 211 -18.67 -11.22 18.27
CA PRO A 211 -19.18 -10.40 19.36
C PRO A 211 -19.50 -11.27 20.58
N PRO A 212 -19.30 -10.74 21.80
CA PRO A 212 -19.66 -11.44 23.01
C PRO A 212 -21.18 -11.66 23.08
N ALA A 213 -21.58 -12.80 23.63
CA ALA A 213 -22.96 -13.16 23.89
C ALA A 213 -23.25 -13.15 25.39
N ASP A 214 -24.53 -13.31 25.76
CA ASP A 214 -24.87 -13.54 27.17
C ASP A 214 -24.37 -14.92 27.60
N GLU A 215 -23.75 -14.98 28.78
CA GLU A 215 -23.26 -16.22 29.38
C GLU A 215 -24.36 -17.28 29.54
N LEU A 216 -24.05 -18.50 29.10
CA LEU A 216 -24.84 -19.69 29.36
C LEU A 216 -23.99 -20.66 30.17
N CYS A 217 -24.61 -21.36 31.13
CA CYS A 217 -23.95 -22.42 31.89
C CYS A 217 -23.76 -23.63 30.98
N ASN A 218 -22.72 -23.61 30.15
CA ASN A 218 -22.44 -24.60 29.12
C ASN A 218 -20.96 -25.04 29.12
N GLY A 219 -20.14 -24.46 30.00
CA GLY A 219 -18.71 -24.74 30.10
C GLY A 219 -17.86 -24.04 29.04
N LEU A 220 -18.38 -22.99 28.41
CA LEU A 220 -17.71 -22.12 27.44
C LEU A 220 -17.75 -20.67 27.94
N ASP A 221 -16.83 -19.86 27.42
CA ASP A 221 -16.73 -18.41 27.65
C ASP A 221 -17.51 -17.71 26.53
N ASP A 222 -18.82 -17.54 26.71
CA ASP A 222 -19.73 -16.98 25.70
C ASP A 222 -19.62 -15.45 25.61
N ASP A 223 -19.25 -14.79 26.69
CA ASP A 223 -19.06 -13.33 26.76
C ASP A 223 -17.61 -12.86 26.52
N CYS A 224 -16.69 -13.81 26.33
CA CYS A 224 -15.30 -13.58 25.96
C CYS A 224 -14.49 -12.78 27.00
N ASP A 225 -14.88 -12.79 28.28
CA ASP A 225 -14.16 -12.06 29.34
C ASP A 225 -12.92 -12.81 29.86
N GLY A 226 -12.74 -14.06 29.44
CA GLY A 226 -11.64 -14.94 29.82
C GLY A 226 -11.95 -15.86 31.01
N GLN A 227 -13.17 -15.83 31.53
CA GLN A 227 -13.71 -16.75 32.52
C GLN A 227 -14.71 -17.70 31.86
N THR A 228 -15.35 -18.58 32.62
CA THR A 228 -16.26 -19.58 32.06
C THR A 228 -17.39 -19.77 33.04
N ASP A 229 -18.63 -19.61 32.56
CA ASP A 229 -19.86 -19.69 33.34
C ASP A 229 -19.86 -18.76 34.59
N GLU A 230 -19.13 -17.65 34.58
CA GLU A 230 -18.91 -16.78 35.75
C GLU A 230 -20.16 -15.96 36.13
N ALA A 231 -21.12 -15.81 35.22
CA ALA A 231 -22.45 -15.32 35.52
C ALA A 231 -23.23 -16.25 36.49
N PHE A 232 -22.82 -17.51 36.64
CA PHE A 232 -23.46 -18.53 37.47
C PHE A 232 -22.72 -18.73 38.79
N ALA A 233 -22.78 -17.74 39.69
CA ALA A 233 -22.05 -17.74 40.96
C ALA A 233 -22.30 -18.96 41.88
N GLU A 234 -23.44 -19.66 41.72
CA GLU A 234 -23.74 -20.87 42.47
C GLU A 234 -23.09 -22.13 41.87
N LEU A 235 -22.54 -22.09 40.66
CA LEU A 235 -21.96 -23.26 40.00
C LEU A 235 -20.84 -23.88 40.85
N GLY A 236 -20.94 -25.19 41.11
CA GLY A 236 -20.03 -25.90 42.01
C GLY A 236 -20.25 -25.68 43.50
N ALA A 237 -21.14 -24.75 43.91
CA ALA A 237 -21.50 -24.56 45.31
C ALA A 237 -22.24 -25.80 45.86
N PRO A 238 -22.12 -26.12 47.16
CA PRO A 238 -22.86 -27.22 47.76
C PRO A 238 -24.37 -26.97 47.70
N CYS A 239 -25.13 -28.04 47.47
CA CYS A 239 -26.59 -28.01 47.42
C CYS A 239 -27.18 -29.24 48.12
N GLU A 240 -28.45 -29.14 48.50
CA GLU A 240 -29.24 -30.27 49.02
C GLU A 240 -30.49 -30.44 48.16
N ALA A 241 -30.83 -31.69 47.83
CA ALA A 241 -32.06 -32.04 47.12
C ALA A 241 -32.86 -33.08 47.91
N GLY A 242 -34.19 -32.96 47.90
CA GLY A 242 -35.10 -33.85 48.64
C GLY A 242 -35.50 -33.31 50.01
N VAL A 243 -36.47 -33.98 50.64
CA VAL A 243 -37.00 -33.65 51.97
C VAL A 243 -36.73 -34.82 52.93
N GLY A 244 -36.70 -34.53 54.24
CA GLY A 244 -36.45 -35.51 55.31
C GLY A 244 -35.32 -36.50 55.02
N LEU A 245 -35.63 -37.80 55.02
CA LEU A 245 -34.65 -38.87 54.78
C LEU A 245 -34.19 -38.98 53.31
N CYS A 246 -34.97 -38.43 52.37
CA CYS A 246 -34.58 -38.34 50.97
C CYS A 246 -33.59 -37.22 50.68
N ARG A 247 -33.19 -36.43 51.68
CA ARG A 247 -32.18 -35.40 51.47
C ARG A 247 -30.86 -36.01 50.98
N ARG A 248 -30.32 -35.43 49.92
CA ARG A 248 -29.01 -35.75 49.33
C ARG A 248 -28.21 -34.49 49.14
N GLU A 249 -26.96 -34.52 49.60
CA GLU A 249 -25.98 -33.46 49.35
C GLU A 249 -25.37 -33.63 47.95
N GLY A 250 -25.10 -32.51 47.29
CA GLY A 250 -24.46 -32.47 45.98
C GLY A 250 -23.79 -31.12 45.73
N ALA A 251 -23.45 -30.88 44.46
CA ALA A 251 -23.01 -29.59 43.97
C ALA A 251 -23.97 -29.08 42.90
N GLN A 252 -24.09 -27.76 42.80
CA GLN A 252 -24.80 -27.11 41.71
C GLN A 252 -24.09 -27.40 40.39
N VAL A 253 -24.87 -27.81 39.39
CA VAL A 253 -24.44 -28.09 38.02
C VAL A 253 -25.30 -27.31 37.05
N CYS A 254 -24.85 -27.15 35.82
CA CYS A 254 -25.65 -26.52 34.78
C CYS A 254 -26.97 -27.28 34.52
N ARG A 255 -28.04 -26.53 34.31
CA ARG A 255 -29.30 -27.06 33.80
C ARG A 255 -29.14 -27.43 32.33
N GLU A 256 -29.99 -28.35 31.89
CA GLU A 256 -30.18 -28.59 30.47
C GLU A 256 -30.69 -27.29 29.81
N GLY A 257 -29.98 -26.80 28.80
CA GLY A 257 -30.26 -25.52 28.15
C GLY A 257 -29.41 -24.33 28.64
N GLY A 258 -28.61 -24.47 29.70
CA GLY A 258 -27.62 -23.46 30.12
C GLY A 258 -28.17 -22.20 30.79
N GLU A 259 -29.48 -22.00 30.86
CA GLU A 259 -30.11 -20.79 31.44
C GLU A 259 -30.05 -20.71 32.98
N GLY A 260 -29.29 -21.59 33.65
CA GLY A 260 -29.17 -21.60 35.12
C GLY A 260 -28.54 -22.86 35.68
N THR A 261 -28.48 -22.93 37.01
CA THR A 261 -27.94 -24.07 37.77
C THR A 261 -29.05 -24.88 38.46
N ARG A 262 -28.77 -26.16 38.72
CA ARG A 262 -29.60 -27.07 39.53
C ARG A 262 -28.72 -27.96 40.39
N CYS A 263 -29.27 -28.50 41.48
CA CYS A 263 -28.54 -29.48 42.26
C CYS A 263 -28.31 -30.76 41.45
N GLY A 264 -27.05 -31.18 41.33
CA GLY A 264 -26.67 -32.38 40.59
C GLY A 264 -27.01 -33.69 41.30
N ALA A 265 -27.31 -33.63 42.61
CA ALA A 265 -27.77 -34.79 43.37
C ALA A 265 -29.27 -35.01 43.12
N PRO A 266 -29.69 -36.19 42.62
CA PRO A 266 -31.11 -36.54 42.61
C PRO A 266 -31.59 -36.71 44.07
N PRO A 267 -32.83 -36.29 44.40
CA PRO A 267 -33.42 -36.60 45.70
C PRO A 267 -33.48 -38.12 45.91
N GLY A 268 -33.40 -38.55 47.17
CA GLY A 268 -33.62 -39.96 47.54
C GLY A 268 -35.00 -40.45 47.09
N GLU A 269 -35.11 -41.75 46.86
CA GLU A 269 -36.40 -42.37 46.55
C GLU A 269 -37.29 -42.37 47.80
N PRO A 270 -38.58 -41.99 47.68
CA PRO A 270 -39.51 -42.03 48.79
C PRO A 270 -39.74 -43.47 49.23
N LEU A 271 -39.78 -43.69 50.54
CA LEU A 271 -40.13 -44.97 51.15
C LEU A 271 -41.59 -44.95 51.60
N ASP A 272 -42.12 -46.11 51.98
CA ASP A 272 -43.43 -46.16 52.63
C ASP A 272 -43.34 -45.49 54.01
N GLU A 273 -44.31 -44.63 54.32
CA GLU A 273 -44.34 -43.90 55.58
C GLU A 273 -44.42 -44.85 56.78
N GLN A 274 -43.49 -44.69 57.72
CA GLN A 274 -43.51 -45.40 58.99
C GLN A 274 -43.74 -44.37 60.09
N TRP A 275 -44.69 -44.66 60.98
CA TRP A 275 -45.04 -43.81 62.13
C TRP A 275 -43.93 -43.80 63.19
N ASN A 276 -42.74 -43.32 62.83
CA ASN A 276 -41.49 -43.41 63.58
C ASN A 276 -40.92 -42.04 63.97
N GLY A 277 -41.62 -40.95 63.65
CA GLY A 277 -41.20 -39.58 63.92
C GLY A 277 -40.20 -39.01 62.92
N VAL A 278 -40.03 -39.66 61.77
CA VAL A 278 -39.18 -39.24 60.65
C VAL A 278 -40.03 -39.22 59.38
N GLU A 279 -39.73 -38.31 58.47
CA GLU A 279 -40.38 -38.23 57.16
C GLU A 279 -39.72 -39.25 56.22
N ASP A 280 -40.40 -40.39 56.01
CA ASP A 280 -39.90 -41.52 55.21
C ASP A 280 -40.35 -41.40 53.74
N ASP A 281 -41.51 -40.78 53.48
CA ASP A 281 -42.13 -40.71 52.14
C ASP A 281 -41.85 -39.41 51.35
N CYS A 282 -41.11 -38.48 51.94
CA CYS A 282 -40.54 -37.33 51.23
C CYS A 282 -41.56 -36.31 50.69
N ASP A 283 -42.76 -36.25 51.29
CA ASP A 283 -43.86 -35.35 50.94
C ASP A 283 -43.86 -33.98 51.67
N GLY A 284 -42.95 -33.80 52.63
CA GLY A 284 -42.82 -32.61 53.47
C GLY A 284 -43.57 -32.63 54.80
N ARG A 285 -44.10 -33.78 55.22
CA ARG A 285 -44.82 -33.96 56.48
C ARG A 285 -44.29 -35.19 57.23
N VAL A 286 -44.48 -35.23 58.55
CA VAL A 286 -43.98 -36.33 59.39
C VAL A 286 -45.16 -37.12 59.91
N ASP A 287 -45.11 -38.45 59.80
CA ASP A 287 -46.10 -39.41 60.32
C ASP A 287 -47.54 -39.12 59.80
N GLU A 288 -47.74 -38.97 58.49
CA GLU A 288 -49.06 -38.80 57.87
C GLU A 288 -49.64 -40.08 57.30
N ALA A 289 -50.96 -40.06 57.10
CA ALA A 289 -51.62 -41.09 56.32
C ALA A 289 -51.32 -40.86 54.83
N PRO A 290 -51.00 -41.92 54.05
CA PRO A 290 -50.72 -41.78 52.62
C PRO A 290 -51.87 -41.06 51.92
N ALA A 291 -51.53 -40.12 51.04
CA ALA A 291 -52.48 -39.28 50.30
C ALA A 291 -53.43 -40.14 49.42
N GLY A 292 -54.47 -40.70 50.02
CA GLY A 292 -55.44 -41.57 49.36
C GLY A 292 -56.03 -42.70 50.21
N GLY A 293 -55.55 -42.97 51.42
CA GLY A 293 -56.08 -44.02 52.29
C GLY A 293 -57.10 -43.51 53.31
N ALA A 294 -58.40 -43.69 53.05
CA ALA A 294 -59.44 -43.46 54.05
C ALA A 294 -59.23 -44.36 55.30
N PRO A 295 -59.45 -43.87 56.53
CA PRO A 295 -59.30 -44.69 57.73
C PRO A 295 -60.38 -45.77 57.81
N ALA A 296 -59.96 -46.97 58.24
CA ALA A 296 -60.84 -48.07 58.61
C ALA A 296 -61.48 -47.86 60.00
#